data_AF-A0AA35IFV3-F1
#
_entry.id   AF-A0AA35IFV3-F1
#
_cell.length_a   1.000
_cell.length_b   1.000
_cell.length_c   1.000
_cell.angle_alpha   90.00
_cell.angle_beta   90.00
_cell.angle_gamma   90.00
#
_symmetry.space_group_name_H-M   'P 1'
#
loop_
_entity.id
_entity.type
_entity.pdbx_description
1 polymer ?
#
loop_
_entity_poly.entity_id
_entity_poly.type
_entity_poly.pdbx_seq_one_letter_code
_entity_poly.pdbx_strand_id
1 'polypeptide(L)'
;MSTDLTTPHPLQACWDLQLAGLAADALRVALTINLFDHLEQYIAPAQLATELDLEPFNTGYLLEMLWAQDLLERDERGSHYRNGETARRFLNRSTSEYCGDALLFRHQVLRQAGQPLEQALRNGLPPASLPLRKWPDAGPKRPACRLPRNSRRLLWMWRAR
;
A
#
# COMPACT_ATOMS: atom_id res chain seq x y z
N MET A 1 33.07 -3.53 23.90
CA MET A 1 32.96 -3.92 22.47
C MET A 1 31.69 -3.28 21.96
N SER A 2 31.79 -2.15 21.26
CA SER A 2 30.62 -1.51 20.65
C SER A 2 30.20 -2.36 19.46
N THR A 3 29.06 -3.02 19.56
CA THR A 3 28.36 -3.58 18.40
C THR A 3 27.93 -2.42 17.53
N ASP A 4 28.52 -2.32 16.35
CA ASP A 4 28.16 -1.32 15.36
C ASP A 4 26.78 -1.67 14.79
N LEU A 5 25.74 -1.05 15.35
CA LEU A 5 24.33 -1.21 14.97
C LEU A 5 24.03 -0.66 13.56
N THR A 6 25.01 -0.06 12.89
CA THR A 6 24.82 0.52 11.55
C THR A 6 25.10 -0.46 10.42
N THR A 7 25.72 -1.61 10.70
CA THR A 7 25.91 -2.65 9.67
C THR A 7 24.60 -3.43 9.48
N PRO A 8 23.94 -3.36 8.30
CA PRO A 8 22.71 -4.09 8.06
C PRO A 8 22.97 -5.61 8.13
N HIS A 9 22.04 -6.32 8.75
CA HIS A 9 22.11 -7.77 8.86
C HIS A 9 22.10 -8.42 7.45
N PRO A 10 22.82 -9.53 7.21
CA PRO A 10 22.82 -10.19 5.88
C PRO A 10 21.43 -10.60 5.36
N LEU A 11 20.45 -10.77 6.26
CA LEU A 11 19.06 -11.09 5.93
C LEU A 11 18.14 -9.86 5.79
N GLN A 12 18.68 -8.64 5.87
CA GLN A 12 17.87 -7.41 5.88
C GLN A 12 16.91 -7.36 4.69
N ALA A 13 17.39 -7.68 3.48
CA ALA A 13 16.55 -7.71 2.28
C ALA A 13 15.39 -8.71 2.40
N CYS A 14 15.59 -9.87 3.04
CA CYS A 14 14.51 -10.84 3.26
C CYS A 14 13.48 -10.30 4.25
N TRP A 15 13.91 -9.61 5.30
CA TRP A 15 13.01 -8.99 6.27
C TRP A 15 12.22 -7.84 5.66
N ASP A 16 12.87 -6.99 4.87
CA ASP A 16 12.24 -5.88 4.16
C ASP A 16 11.15 -6.40 3.20
N LEU A 17 11.39 -7.54 2.52
CA LEU A 17 10.39 -8.16 1.65
C LEU A 17 9.15 -8.63 2.43
N GLN A 18 9.34 -9.24 3.60
CA GLN A 18 8.23 -9.68 4.44
C GLN A 18 7.44 -8.50 5.02
N LEU A 19 8.15 -7.47 5.49
CA LEU A 19 7.55 -6.26 6.02
C LEU A 19 6.79 -5.49 4.92
N ALA A 20 7.37 -5.36 3.73
CA ALA A 20 6.71 -4.73 2.59
C ALA A 20 5.42 -5.46 2.19
N GLY A 21 5.38 -6.79 2.34
CA GLY A 21 4.17 -7.59 2.16
C GLY A 21 3.06 -7.19 3.13
N LEU A 22 3.37 -7.08 4.43
CA LEU A 22 2.41 -6.65 5.45
C LEU A 22 1.96 -5.19 5.24
N ALA A 23 2.91 -4.29 4.98
CA ALA A 23 2.63 -2.88 4.73
C ALA A 23 1.72 -2.68 3.49
N ALA A 24 1.91 -3.49 2.44
CA ALA A 24 1.05 -3.46 1.27
C ALA A 24 -0.40 -3.88 1.58
N ASP A 25 -0.61 -4.83 2.50
CA ASP A 25 -1.95 -5.22 2.94
C ASP A 25 -2.61 -4.15 3.81
N ALA A 26 -1.86 -3.52 4.72
CA ALA A 26 -2.34 -2.41 5.53
C ALA A 26 -2.77 -1.22 4.64
N LEU A 27 -1.94 -0.85 3.65
CA LEU A 27 -2.28 0.20 2.69
C LEU A 27 -3.53 -0.15 1.87
N ARG A 28 -3.68 -1.41 1.44
CA ARG A 28 -4.89 -1.86 0.73
C ARG A 28 -6.13 -1.67 1.60
N VAL A 29 -6.10 -2.07 2.88
CA VAL A 29 -7.22 -1.90 3.81
C VAL A 29 -7.56 -0.43 3.96
N ALA A 30 -6.58 0.43 4.25
CA ALA A 30 -6.75 1.87 4.41
C ALA A 30 -7.40 2.52 3.17
N LEU A 31 -6.96 2.16 1.97
CA LEU A 31 -7.55 2.64 0.72
C LEU A 31 -8.97 2.13 0.49
N THR A 32 -9.29 0.90 0.92
CA THR A 32 -10.62 0.30 0.74
C THR A 32 -11.67 0.97 1.62
N ILE A 33 -11.29 1.32 2.86
CA ILE A 33 -12.16 2.00 3.83
C ILE A 33 -12.07 3.53 3.75
N ASN A 34 -11.37 4.07 2.75
CA ASN A 34 -11.20 5.51 2.52
C ASN A 34 -10.57 6.27 3.70
N LEU A 35 -9.72 5.59 4.48
CA LEU A 35 -9.16 6.11 5.72
C LEU A 35 -8.48 7.48 5.56
N PHE A 36 -7.77 7.70 4.44
CA PHE A 36 -7.05 8.95 4.19
C PHE A 36 -7.96 10.17 3.97
N ASP A 37 -9.24 9.97 3.62
CA ASP A 37 -10.20 11.06 3.44
C ASP A 37 -10.60 11.68 4.80
N HIS A 38 -10.41 10.95 5.91
CA HIS A 38 -10.73 11.37 7.28
C HIS A 38 -9.54 11.97 8.04
N LEU A 39 -8.35 11.99 7.42
CA LEU A 39 -7.08 12.36 8.07
C LEU A 39 -6.54 13.71 7.60
N GLU A 40 -7.41 14.65 7.19
CA GLU A 40 -6.98 16.02 6.86
C GLU A 40 -6.52 16.81 8.10
N GLN A 41 -7.09 16.49 9.25
CA GLN A 41 -6.74 17.04 10.55
C GLN A 41 -6.31 15.92 11.50
N TYR A 42 -5.65 16.29 12.60
CA TYR A 42 -5.27 15.34 13.64
C TYR A 42 -6.52 14.75 14.30
N ILE A 43 -6.65 13.43 14.26
CA ILE A 43 -7.76 12.67 14.86
C ILE A 43 -7.25 11.56 15.78
N ALA A 44 -7.96 11.33 16.88
CA ALA A 44 -7.64 10.21 17.77
C ALA A 44 -8.15 8.88 17.15
N PRO A 45 -7.46 7.75 17.38
CA PRO A 45 -7.90 6.44 16.86
C PRO A 45 -9.34 6.08 17.20
N ALA A 46 -9.79 6.37 18.44
CA ALA A 46 -11.17 6.07 18.87
C ALA A 46 -12.22 6.92 18.14
N GLN A 47 -11.89 8.17 17.81
CA GLN A 47 -12.77 9.05 17.04
C GLN A 47 -12.89 8.55 15.60
N LEU A 48 -11.74 8.27 14.95
CA LEU A 48 -11.71 7.72 13.60
C LEU A 48 -12.45 6.37 13.51
N ALA A 49 -12.26 5.50 14.50
CA ALA A 49 -12.96 4.22 14.57
C ALA A 49 -14.48 4.41 14.63
N THR A 50 -14.96 5.43 15.35
CA THR A 50 -16.38 5.77 15.41
C THR A 50 -16.89 6.25 14.04
N GLU A 51 -16.15 7.11 13.34
CA GLU A 51 -16.55 7.62 12.03
C GLU A 51 -16.62 6.54 10.94
N LEU A 52 -15.75 5.54 11.02
CA LEU A 52 -15.64 4.46 10.03
C LEU A 52 -16.34 3.16 10.45
N ASP A 53 -17.04 3.14 11.59
CA ASP A 53 -17.66 1.94 12.18
C ASP A 53 -16.66 0.77 12.35
N LEU A 54 -15.53 1.05 12.99
CA LEU A 54 -14.43 0.12 13.23
C LEU A 54 -14.21 -0.13 14.73
N GLU A 55 -13.44 -1.16 15.03
CA GLU A 55 -12.98 -1.43 16.39
C GLU A 55 -11.82 -0.48 16.76
N PRO A 56 -11.89 0.26 17.91
CA PRO A 56 -10.91 1.28 18.27
C PRO A 56 -9.46 0.81 18.40
N PHE A 57 -9.21 -0.33 19.04
CA PHE A 57 -7.86 -0.83 19.26
C PHE A 57 -7.16 -1.19 17.94
N ASN A 58 -7.85 -1.94 17.07
CA ASN A 58 -7.36 -2.33 15.76
C ASN A 58 -7.24 -1.15 14.80
N THR A 59 -8.07 -0.12 14.95
CA THR A 59 -7.91 1.15 14.22
C THR A 59 -6.61 1.83 14.62
N GLY A 60 -6.30 1.89 15.92
CA GLY A 60 -5.00 2.39 16.40
C GLY A 60 -3.83 1.59 15.84
N TYR A 61 -3.92 0.25 15.83
CA TYR A 61 -2.89 -0.61 15.26
C TYR A 61 -2.66 -0.35 13.76
N LEU A 62 -3.73 -0.15 12.98
CA LEU A 62 -3.61 0.21 11.57
C LEU A 62 -2.92 1.57 11.38
N LEU A 63 -3.27 2.58 12.19
CA LEU A 63 -2.65 3.90 12.13
C LEU A 63 -1.15 3.84 12.48
N GLU A 64 -0.76 3.06 13.49
CA GLU A 64 0.65 2.85 13.83
C GLU A 64 1.43 2.20 12.68
N MET A 65 0.85 1.19 12.02
CA MET A 65 1.48 0.60 10.84
C MET A 65 1.68 1.62 9.72
N LEU A 66 0.68 2.45 9.43
CA LEU A 66 0.78 3.46 8.36
C LEU A 66 1.74 4.60 8.73
N TRP A 67 1.78 5.01 10.01
CA TRP A 67 2.76 5.97 10.53
C TRP A 67 4.19 5.43 10.39
N ALA A 68 4.42 4.16 10.74
CA ALA A 68 5.73 3.52 10.57
C ALA A 68 6.17 3.37 9.10
N GLN A 69 5.29 3.63 8.13
CA GLN A 69 5.61 3.68 6.69
C GLN A 69 5.69 5.11 6.15
N ASP A 70 5.78 6.13 7.02
CA ASP A 70 5.83 7.55 6.68
C ASP A 70 4.62 8.06 5.89
N LEU A 71 3.49 7.35 5.96
CA LEU A 71 2.24 7.78 5.31
C LEU A 71 1.45 8.74 6.19
N LEU A 72 1.60 8.63 7.51
CA LEU A 72 0.93 9.47 8.49
C LEU A 72 1.92 10.30 9.29
N GLU A 73 1.44 11.42 9.78
CA GLU A 73 2.10 12.19 10.84
C GLU A 73 1.38 11.92 12.16
N ARG A 74 2.15 11.97 13.25
CA ARG A 74 1.64 11.85 14.61
C ARG A 74 1.92 13.14 15.38
N ASP A 75 1.01 13.54 16.25
CA ASP A 75 1.20 14.71 17.10
C ASP A 75 2.34 14.48 18.13
N GLU A 76 2.77 15.56 18.79
CA GLU A 76 3.87 15.51 19.77
C GLU A 76 3.59 14.55 20.94
N ARG A 77 2.31 14.35 21.27
CA ARG A 77 1.86 13.50 22.37
C ARG A 77 1.73 12.03 21.97
N GLY A 78 1.87 11.69 20.69
CA GLY A 78 1.74 10.32 20.22
C GLY A 78 0.30 9.78 20.17
N SER A 79 -0.71 10.65 20.21
CA SER A 79 -2.11 10.28 20.46
C SER A 79 -3.05 10.58 19.29
N HIS A 80 -2.65 11.43 18.35
CA HIS A 80 -3.46 11.78 17.18
C HIS A 80 -2.68 11.63 15.88
N TYR A 81 -3.41 11.33 14.80
CA TYR A 81 -2.86 11.04 13.48
C TYR A 81 -3.47 11.95 12.42
N ARG A 82 -2.67 12.30 11.41
CA ARG A 82 -3.15 12.93 10.18
C ARG A 82 -2.35 12.41 8.98
N ASN A 83 -2.80 12.74 7.77
CA ASN A 83 -2.06 12.46 6.55
C ASN A 83 -0.70 13.15 6.57
N GLY A 84 0.37 12.40 6.28
CA GLY A 84 1.64 12.98 5.86
C GLY A 84 1.54 13.50 4.42
N GLU A 85 2.57 14.23 3.97
CA GLU A 85 2.57 14.91 2.65
C GLU A 85 2.19 13.98 1.49
N THR A 86 2.81 12.80 1.42
CA THR A 86 2.57 11.81 0.35
C THR A 86 1.13 11.31 0.37
N ALA A 87 0.61 10.95 1.55
CA ALA A 87 -0.76 10.45 1.68
C ALA A 87 -1.78 11.54 1.36
N ARG A 88 -1.56 12.76 1.86
CA ARG A 88 -2.42 13.92 1.59
C ARG A 88 -2.52 14.18 0.09
N ARG A 89 -1.41 14.11 -0.63
CA ARG A 89 -1.36 14.44 -2.06
C ARG A 89 -1.92 13.32 -2.95
N PHE A 90 -1.55 12.07 -2.70
CA PHE A 90 -1.81 10.96 -3.63
C PHE A 90 -2.80 9.91 -3.12
N LEU A 91 -3.15 9.90 -1.84
CA LEU A 91 -4.02 8.88 -1.23
C LEU A 91 -5.35 9.43 -0.69
N ASN A 92 -5.51 10.74 -0.58
CA ASN A 92 -6.81 11.39 -0.33
C ASN A 92 -7.56 11.60 -1.64
N ARG A 93 -8.83 11.17 -1.70
CA ARG A 93 -9.68 11.23 -2.91
C ARG A 93 -10.09 12.64 -3.31
N SER A 94 -10.05 13.60 -2.38
CA SER A 94 -10.40 14.99 -2.66
C SER A 94 -9.40 15.67 -3.60
N THR A 95 -8.19 15.10 -3.75
CA THR A 95 -7.14 15.71 -4.58
C THR A 95 -7.26 15.33 -6.05
N SER A 96 -6.81 16.24 -6.92
CA SER A 96 -6.69 15.96 -8.36
C SER A 96 -5.58 14.95 -8.70
N GLU A 97 -4.69 14.65 -7.75
CA GLU A 97 -3.54 13.77 -7.92
C GLU A 97 -3.76 12.38 -7.32
N TYR A 98 -4.97 12.08 -6.85
CA TYR A 98 -5.33 10.79 -6.26
C TYR A 98 -4.89 9.60 -7.13
N CYS A 99 -4.19 8.66 -6.50
CA CYS A 99 -3.66 7.44 -7.11
C CYS A 99 -4.10 6.16 -6.38
N GLY A 100 -5.01 6.24 -5.40
CA GLY A 100 -5.43 5.09 -4.59
C GLY A 100 -5.98 3.93 -5.41
N ASP A 101 -6.81 4.18 -6.44
CA ASP A 101 -7.35 3.13 -7.31
C ASP A 101 -6.25 2.39 -8.08
N ALA A 102 -5.25 3.12 -8.57
CA ALA A 102 -4.11 2.52 -9.27
C ALA A 102 -3.27 1.64 -8.33
N LEU A 103 -3.14 2.03 -7.06
CA LEU A 103 -2.45 1.25 -6.04
C LEU A 103 -3.24 -0.01 -5.63
N LEU A 104 -4.56 0.10 -5.46
CA LEU A 104 -5.44 -1.04 -5.21
C LEU A 104 -5.36 -2.06 -6.36
N PHE A 105 -5.43 -1.60 -7.60
CA PHE A 105 -5.27 -2.45 -8.78
C PHE A 105 -3.89 -3.13 -8.80
N ARG A 106 -2.82 -2.37 -8.56
CA ARG A 106 -1.45 -2.92 -8.51
C ARG A 106 -1.32 -3.99 -7.43
N HIS A 107 -1.87 -3.76 -6.24
CA HIS A 107 -1.86 -4.73 -5.16
C HIS A 107 -2.56 -6.02 -5.57
N GLN A 108 -3.77 -5.92 -6.14
CA GLN A 108 -4.54 -7.07 -6.61
C GLN A 108 -3.76 -7.91 -7.62
N VAL A 109 -3.17 -7.25 -8.64
CA VAL A 109 -2.36 -7.89 -9.67
C VAL A 109 -1.17 -8.65 -9.07
N LEU A 110 -0.46 -8.03 -8.12
CA LEU A 110 0.71 -8.64 -7.48
C LEU A 110 0.33 -9.85 -6.61
N ARG A 111 -0.78 -9.77 -5.86
CA ARG A 111 -1.28 -10.91 -5.07
C ARG A 111 -1.72 -12.07 -5.95
N GLN A 112 -2.44 -11.79 -7.02
CA GLN A 112 -2.89 -12.81 -7.97
C GLN A 112 -1.71 -13.51 -8.67
N ALA A 113 -0.64 -12.78 -8.99
CA ALA A 113 0.56 -13.36 -9.58
C ALA A 113 1.35 -14.24 -8.61
N GLY A 114 1.41 -13.87 -7.32
CA GLY A 114 2.17 -14.61 -6.30
C GLY A 114 1.49 -15.88 -5.79
N GLN A 115 0.17 -15.86 -5.63
CA GLN A 115 -0.61 -16.99 -5.06
C GLN A 115 -0.36 -18.36 -5.71
N PRO A 116 -0.37 -18.50 -7.05
CA PRO A 116 -0.19 -19.80 -7.69
C PRO A 116 1.29 -20.18 -7.88
N LEU A 117 2.27 -19.39 -7.40
CA LEU A 117 3.67 -19.53 -7.78
C LEU A 117 4.22 -20.94 -7.52
N GLU A 118 3.97 -21.48 -6.33
CA GLU A 118 4.42 -22.83 -5.96
C GLU A 118 3.79 -23.90 -6.87
N GLN A 119 2.49 -23.81 -7.13
CA GLN A 119 1.77 -24.75 -7.98
C GLN A 119 2.18 -24.64 -9.46
N ALA A 120 2.36 -23.42 -9.96
CA ALA A 120 2.80 -23.13 -11.33
C ALA A 120 4.20 -23.70 -11.59
N LEU A 121 5.11 -23.58 -10.61
CA LEU A 121 6.45 -24.16 -10.69
C LEU A 121 6.42 -25.70 -10.73
N ARG A 122 5.51 -26.33 -9.98
CA ARG A 122 5.41 -27.81 -9.95
C ARG A 122 4.70 -28.38 -11.18
N ASN A 123 3.70 -27.69 -11.71
CA ASN A 123 2.81 -28.26 -12.72
C ASN A 123 2.98 -27.66 -14.13
N GLY A 124 3.85 -26.67 -14.31
CA GLY A 124 4.03 -25.99 -15.58
C GLY A 124 2.80 -25.21 -16.07
N LEU A 125 1.80 -25.01 -15.20
CA LEU A 125 0.65 -24.18 -15.52
C LEU A 125 1.10 -22.72 -15.62
N PRO A 126 0.58 -21.94 -16.59
CA PRO A 126 0.89 -20.53 -16.65
C PRO A 126 0.47 -19.88 -15.32
N PRO A 127 1.29 -18.99 -14.74
CA PRO A 127 0.87 -18.21 -13.58
C PRO A 127 -0.43 -17.49 -13.92
N ALA A 128 -1.34 -17.41 -12.95
CA ALA A 128 -2.73 -16.99 -13.15
C ALA A 128 -2.85 -15.86 -14.18
N SER A 129 -3.70 -16.07 -15.20
CA SER A 129 -4.03 -15.02 -16.15
C SER A 129 -4.60 -13.85 -15.36
N LEU A 130 -3.94 -12.69 -15.43
CA LEU A 130 -4.43 -11.48 -14.80
C LEU A 130 -5.87 -11.25 -15.29
N PRO A 131 -6.87 -11.12 -14.39
CA PRO A 131 -8.18 -10.75 -14.82
C PRO A 131 -8.06 -9.40 -15.52
N LEU A 132 -8.44 -9.36 -16.80
CA LEU A 132 -8.79 -8.14 -17.51
C LEU A 132 -10.04 -7.57 -16.84
N ARG A 133 -9.92 -7.06 -15.60
CA ARG A 133 -10.89 -6.11 -15.11
C ARG A 133 -10.71 -4.90 -16.00
N LYS A 134 -11.66 -4.68 -16.92
CA LYS A 134 -11.71 -3.45 -17.70
C LYS A 134 -11.54 -2.31 -16.71
N TRP A 135 -10.51 -1.49 -16.92
CA TRP A 135 -10.37 -0.21 -16.26
C TRP A 135 -11.74 0.48 -16.36
N PRO A 136 -12.43 0.84 -15.26
CA PRO A 136 -13.65 1.63 -15.39
C PRO A 136 -13.24 2.87 -16.16
N ASP A 137 -13.86 3.10 -17.34
CA ASP A 137 -13.47 4.16 -18.28
C ASP A 137 -13.03 5.39 -17.49
N ALA A 138 -11.73 5.68 -17.54
CA ALA A 138 -11.22 6.88 -16.92
C ALA A 138 -11.94 8.03 -17.64
N GLY A 139 -12.90 8.66 -16.96
CA GLY A 139 -13.17 10.07 -17.19
C GLY A 139 -11.83 10.84 -17.24
N PRO A 140 -11.80 12.06 -17.79
CA PRO A 140 -10.63 12.67 -18.45
C PRO A 140 -9.36 12.86 -17.60
N LYS A 141 -9.34 12.43 -16.33
CA LYS A 141 -8.17 12.39 -15.47
C LYS A 141 -7.39 11.09 -15.67
N ARG A 142 -6.41 11.13 -16.57
CA ARG A 142 -5.33 10.14 -16.62
C ARG A 142 -4.67 10.05 -15.23
N PRO A 143 -4.36 8.86 -14.69
CA PRO A 143 -3.65 8.77 -13.42
C PRO A 143 -2.30 9.46 -13.55
N ALA A 144 -2.05 10.47 -12.72
CA ALA A 144 -0.79 11.21 -12.65
C ALA A 144 0.39 10.29 -12.30
N CYS A 145 0.12 9.15 -11.67
CA CYS A 145 1.12 8.16 -11.29
C CYS A 145 1.61 7.33 -12.49
N ARG A 146 2.66 7.82 -13.15
CA ARG A 146 3.47 7.03 -14.08
C ARG A 146 4.22 5.96 -13.28
N LEU A 147 3.97 4.68 -13.57
CA LEU A 147 4.66 3.55 -12.92
C LEU A 147 6.19 3.75 -12.89
N PRO A 148 6.86 3.48 -11.76
CA PRO A 148 8.31 3.65 -11.63
C PRO A 148 9.07 2.75 -12.61
N ARG A 149 10.22 3.24 -13.10
CA ARG A 149 11.02 2.67 -14.20
C ARG A 149 11.42 1.19 -14.00
N ASN A 150 11.55 0.73 -12.75
CA ASN A 150 11.81 -0.68 -12.41
C ASN A 150 10.65 -1.64 -12.69
N SER A 151 9.41 -1.15 -12.87
CA SER A 151 8.28 -1.97 -13.33
C SER A 151 8.37 -2.32 -14.83
N ARG A 152 9.29 -1.70 -15.59
CA ARG A 152 9.45 -2.00 -17.02
C ARG A 152 10.11 -3.37 -17.27
N ARG A 153 10.96 -3.88 -16.37
CA ARG A 153 11.55 -5.22 -16.53
C ARG A 153 10.51 -6.34 -16.38
N LEU A 154 9.55 -6.19 -15.46
CA LEU A 154 8.44 -7.13 -15.30
C LEU A 154 7.45 -7.07 -16.48
N LEU A 155 7.29 -5.89 -17.13
CA LEU A 155 6.51 -5.77 -18.37
C LEU A 155 7.23 -6.31 -19.62
N TRP A 156 8.57 -6.27 -19.67
CA TRP A 156 9.34 -6.83 -20.80
C TRP A 156 9.25 -8.36 -20.88
N MET A 157 9.19 -9.07 -19.74
CA MET A 157 8.97 -10.53 -19.72
C MET A 157 7.59 -10.96 -20.27
N TRP A 158 6.65 -10.03 -20.45
CA TRP A 158 5.26 -10.33 -20.84
C TRP A 158 4.82 -9.71 -22.19
N ARG A 159 5.73 -9.03 -22.92
CA ARG A 159 5.49 -8.52 -24.27
C ARG A 159 6.14 -9.34 -25.39
N ALA A 160 6.91 -10.37 -25.05
CA ALA A 160 7.46 -11.31 -26.02
C ALA A 160 6.52 -12.51 -26.18
N ARG A 161 5.48 -12.32 -27.00
CA ARG A 161 4.93 -13.37 -27.84
C ARG A 161 4.76 -12.79 -29.24
#